data_AF-A0A6N8XI49-F1
#
_entry.id   AF-A0A6N8XI49-F1
#
_cell.length_a   1.000
_cell.length_b   1.000
_cell.length_c   1.000
_cell.angle_alpha   90.00
_cell.angle_beta   90.00
_cell.angle_gamma   90.00
#
_symmetry.space_group_name_H-M   'P 1'
#
loop_
_entity.id
_entity.type
_entity.pdbx_description
1 polymer ?
#
loop_
_entity_poly.entity_id
_entity_poly.type
_entity_poly.pdbx_seq_one_letter_code
_entity_poly.pdbx_strand_id
1 'polypeptide(L)'
;PEPLKGPTDVGTARAKDEEVALSSLIDRLNERFGTDFTEADQLFFDQIRASAESDEHIAEAVRANSFAHFSAYLDRMLDELFIARMEGNEEIFARVMTDTEFRSAAHEHLAKEIFRRVREQQAHLSIR
;
A
#
# COMPACT_ATOMS: atom_id res chain seq x y z
N PRO A 1 57.16 -6.91 -1.94
CA PRO A 1 55.86 -6.98 -1.24
C PRO A 1 54.82 -6.14 -1.98
N GLU A 2 54.03 -6.79 -2.83
CA GLU A 2 52.87 -6.21 -3.51
C GLU A 2 51.60 -6.94 -3.03
N PRO A 3 50.51 -6.23 -2.71
CA PRO A 3 49.28 -6.85 -2.24
C PRO A 3 48.54 -7.53 -3.41
N LEU A 4 48.23 -8.81 -3.24
CA LEU A 4 47.45 -9.59 -4.20
C LEU A 4 45.98 -9.19 -4.13
N LYS A 5 45.43 -8.80 -5.28
CA LYS A 5 44.00 -8.50 -5.53
C LYS A 5 43.14 -9.71 -5.15
N GLY A 6 42.04 -9.46 -4.45
CA GLY A 6 41.09 -10.48 -4.01
C GLY A 6 40.43 -11.22 -5.19
N PRO A 7 40.06 -12.50 -5.03
CA PRO A 7 39.28 -13.21 -6.03
C PRO A 7 37.92 -12.55 -6.20
N THR A 8 37.70 -12.06 -7.42
CA THR A 8 36.39 -11.72 -7.96
C THR A 8 35.86 -13.05 -8.50
N ASP A 9 34.95 -13.69 -7.77
CA ASP A 9 34.22 -14.84 -8.32
C ASP A 9 32.73 -14.70 -8.07
N VAL A 10 32.05 -14.77 -9.20
CA VAL A 10 30.67 -14.46 -9.50
C VAL A 10 29.74 -15.61 -9.11
N GLY A 11 28.50 -15.27 -8.81
CA GLY A 11 27.43 -16.26 -8.60
C GLY A 11 26.08 -15.57 -8.46
N THR A 12 25.41 -15.40 -9.58
CA THR A 12 24.12 -14.73 -9.79
C THR A 12 22.97 -15.38 -9.02
N ALA A 13 22.86 -15.11 -7.71
CA ALA A 13 21.69 -15.44 -6.90
C ALA A 13 20.87 -14.19 -6.52
N ARG A 14 20.99 -13.11 -7.30
CA ARG A 14 20.25 -11.84 -7.12
C ARG A 14 19.21 -11.59 -8.22
N ALA A 15 18.72 -12.62 -8.92
CA ALA A 15 17.88 -12.39 -10.11
C ALA A 15 16.76 -13.42 -10.33
N LYS A 16 16.42 -14.25 -9.34
CA LYS A 16 15.27 -15.16 -9.47
C LYS A 16 14.28 -15.15 -8.31
N ASP A 17 14.69 -14.70 -7.12
CA ASP A 17 13.79 -14.62 -5.95
C ASP A 17 13.18 -13.22 -5.72
N GLU A 18 13.55 -12.20 -6.53
CA GLU A 18 12.97 -10.84 -6.44
C GLU A 18 11.65 -10.68 -7.24
N GLU A 19 11.21 -11.69 -7.99
CA GLU A 19 10.06 -11.58 -8.90
C GLU A 19 8.97 -12.65 -8.70
N VAL A 20 8.90 -13.32 -7.55
CA VAL A 20 7.56 -13.76 -7.08
C VAL A 20 6.89 -12.50 -6.55
N ALA A 21 6.41 -11.64 -7.45
CA ALA A 21 5.62 -10.48 -7.08
C ALA A 21 4.56 -10.94 -6.08
N LEU A 22 4.59 -10.44 -4.85
CA LEU A 22 3.52 -10.73 -3.90
C LEU A 22 2.22 -10.25 -4.55
N SER A 23 1.40 -11.20 -5.01
CA SER A 23 0.09 -10.91 -5.58
C SER A 23 -0.70 -10.11 -4.53
N SER A 24 -1.09 -8.90 -4.93
CA SER A 24 -1.79 -7.95 -4.08
C SER A 24 -3.17 -8.49 -3.69
N LEU A 25 -3.81 -7.89 -2.69
CA LEU A 25 -5.14 -8.34 -2.29
C LEU A 25 -6.13 -8.21 -3.46
N ILE A 26 -6.08 -7.09 -4.19
CA ILE A 26 -6.95 -6.87 -5.33
C ILE A 26 -6.73 -7.91 -6.45
N ASP A 27 -5.50 -8.37 -6.70
CA ASP A 27 -5.24 -9.37 -7.73
C ASP A 27 -5.97 -10.68 -7.42
N ARG A 28 -5.92 -11.09 -6.14
CA ARG A 28 -6.61 -12.29 -5.65
C ARG A 28 -8.12 -12.13 -5.69
N LEU A 29 -8.63 -10.94 -5.41
CA LEU A 29 -10.07 -10.65 -5.48
C LEU A 29 -10.57 -10.64 -6.93
N ASN A 30 -9.83 -10.00 -7.83
CA ASN A 30 -10.11 -9.97 -9.27
C ASN A 30 -10.13 -11.38 -9.86
N GLU A 31 -9.11 -12.19 -9.58
CA GLU A 31 -9.04 -13.58 -10.06
C GLU A 31 -10.21 -14.42 -9.54
N ARG A 32 -10.57 -14.27 -8.26
CA ARG A 32 -11.60 -15.09 -7.62
C ARG A 32 -13.02 -14.67 -7.96
N PHE A 33 -13.27 -13.37 -8.10
CA PHE A 33 -14.61 -12.81 -8.18
C PHE A 33 -14.91 -12.11 -9.52
N GLY A 34 -13.93 -12.02 -10.43
CA GLY A 34 -14.10 -11.37 -11.73
C GLY A 34 -14.30 -9.86 -11.63
N THR A 35 -13.70 -9.23 -10.61
CA THR A 35 -13.72 -7.78 -10.43
C THR A 35 -12.63 -7.10 -11.26
N ASP A 36 -12.78 -5.80 -11.47
CA ASP A 36 -11.83 -4.95 -12.22
C ASP A 36 -11.12 -3.93 -11.30
N PHE A 37 -10.81 -4.33 -10.06
CA PHE A 37 -10.11 -3.45 -9.13
C PHE A 37 -8.71 -3.12 -9.64
N THR A 38 -8.30 -1.88 -9.43
CA THR A 38 -7.05 -1.28 -9.86
C THR A 38 -6.10 -1.08 -8.68
N GLU A 39 -4.83 -0.79 -8.95
CA GLU A 39 -3.85 -0.44 -7.90
C GLU A 39 -4.34 0.73 -7.01
N ALA A 40 -5.16 1.64 -7.55
CA ALA A 40 -5.76 2.70 -6.74
C ALA A 40 -6.77 2.15 -5.70
N ASP A 41 -7.50 1.09 -6.03
CA ASP A 41 -8.43 0.42 -5.12
C ASP A 41 -7.71 -0.36 -4.02
N GLN A 42 -6.49 -0.84 -4.27
CA GLN A 42 -5.64 -1.45 -3.24
C GLN A 42 -5.38 -0.47 -2.08
N LEU A 43 -5.28 0.84 -2.37
CA LEU A 43 -5.08 1.87 -1.35
C LEU A 43 -6.20 1.91 -0.30
N PHE A 44 -7.43 1.52 -0.67
CA PHE A 44 -8.52 1.42 0.29
C PHE A 44 -8.24 0.35 1.36
N PHE A 45 -7.87 -0.85 0.94
CA PHE A 45 -7.52 -1.94 1.84
C PHE A 45 -6.23 -1.66 2.64
N ASP A 46 -5.26 -0.99 2.02
CA ASP A 46 -4.02 -0.61 2.69
C ASP A 46 -4.25 0.38 3.82
N GLN A 47 -5.18 1.33 3.65
CA GLN A 47 -5.54 2.26 4.70
C GLN A 47 -6.24 1.56 5.88
N ILE A 48 -7.11 0.58 5.60
CA ILE A 48 -7.75 -0.23 6.64
C ILE A 48 -6.70 -1.00 7.45
N ARG A 49 -5.75 -1.65 6.75
CA ARG A 49 -4.64 -2.35 7.40
C ARG A 49 -3.83 -1.38 8.27
N ALA A 50 -3.43 -0.23 7.73
CA ALA A 50 -2.63 0.74 8.48
C ALA A 50 -3.34 1.26 9.74
N SER A 51 -4.65 1.53 9.65
CA SER A 51 -5.47 1.90 10.81
C SER A 51 -5.53 0.77 11.84
N ALA A 52 -5.77 -0.48 11.40
CA ALA A 52 -5.84 -1.64 12.28
C ALA A 52 -4.49 -1.94 12.97
N GLU A 53 -3.36 -1.75 12.28
CA GLU A 53 -2.02 -1.91 12.84
C GLU A 53 -1.70 -0.89 13.94
N SER A 54 -2.34 0.27 13.89
CA SER A 54 -2.20 1.32 14.93
C SER A 54 -3.15 1.17 16.11
N ASP A 55 -4.09 0.22 16.06
CA ASP A 55 -5.07 -0.02 17.12
C ASP A 55 -4.47 -0.91 18.23
N GLU A 56 -4.47 -0.42 19.47
CA GLU A 56 -3.88 -1.14 20.61
C GLU A 56 -4.61 -2.45 20.95
N HIS A 57 -5.94 -2.51 20.76
CA HIS A 57 -6.72 -3.72 21.00
C HIS A 57 -6.39 -4.79 19.97
N ILE A 58 -6.25 -4.41 18.70
CA ILE A 58 -5.81 -5.31 17.64
C ILE A 58 -4.38 -5.77 17.91
N ALA A 59 -3.47 -4.87 18.26
CA ALA A 59 -2.08 -5.21 18.55
C ALA A 59 -1.95 -6.17 19.75
N GLU A 60 -2.75 -5.99 20.80
CA GLU A 60 -2.79 -6.93 21.92
C GLU A 60 -3.42 -8.27 21.52
N ALA A 61 -4.48 -8.27 20.72
CA ALA A 61 -5.08 -9.49 20.21
C ALA A 61 -4.08 -10.31 19.38
N VAL A 62 -3.23 -9.67 18.57
CA VAL A 62 -2.14 -10.34 17.85
C VAL A 62 -1.14 -10.98 18.80
N ARG A 63 -0.73 -10.28 19.87
CA ARG A 63 0.27 -10.78 20.84
C ARG A 63 -0.26 -11.93 21.70
N ALA A 64 -1.53 -11.88 22.08
CA ALA A 64 -2.14 -12.81 23.03
C ALA A 64 -2.68 -14.10 22.38
N ASN A 65 -2.86 -14.14 21.05
CA ASN A 65 -3.59 -15.20 20.38
C ASN A 65 -2.77 -15.92 19.29
N SER A 66 -3.14 -17.17 19.01
CA SER A 66 -2.73 -17.83 17.77
C SER A 66 -3.38 -17.14 16.57
N PHE A 67 -2.82 -17.31 15.37
CA PHE A 67 -3.39 -16.73 14.15
C PHE A 67 -4.86 -17.10 13.94
N ALA A 68 -5.27 -18.34 14.25
CA ALA A 68 -6.67 -18.77 14.10
C ALA A 68 -7.62 -18.00 15.04
N HIS A 69 -7.22 -17.80 16.30
CA HIS A 69 -8.02 -17.03 17.27
C HIS A 69 -8.04 -15.54 16.94
N PHE A 70 -6.88 -14.98 16.55
CA PHE A 70 -6.79 -13.61 16.06
C PHE A 70 -7.65 -13.39 14.81
N SER A 71 -7.60 -14.29 13.84
CA SER A 71 -8.39 -14.19 12.61
C SER A 71 -9.89 -14.21 12.90
N ALA A 72 -10.35 -15.02 13.85
CA ALA A 72 -11.75 -15.03 14.27
C ALA A 72 -12.14 -13.76 15.06
N TYR A 73 -11.20 -13.14 15.78
CA TYR A 73 -11.42 -11.83 16.41
C TYR A 73 -11.51 -10.73 15.34
N LEU A 74 -10.57 -10.69 14.40
CA LEU A 74 -10.52 -9.72 13.31
C LEU A 74 -11.78 -9.79 12.44
N ASP A 75 -12.29 -10.99 12.14
CA ASP A 75 -13.54 -11.19 11.39
C ASP A 75 -14.74 -10.47 12.04
N ARG A 76 -14.80 -10.45 13.38
CA ARG A 76 -15.85 -9.73 14.13
C ARG A 76 -15.68 -8.22 14.10
N MET A 77 -14.44 -7.75 13.97
CA MET A 77 -14.10 -6.31 13.93
C MET A 77 -14.14 -5.75 12.52
N LEU A 78 -14.23 -6.60 11.50
CA LEU A 78 -13.96 -6.22 10.12
C LEU A 78 -14.93 -5.14 9.62
N ASP A 79 -16.21 -5.26 9.94
CA ASP A 79 -17.24 -4.28 9.57
C ASP A 79 -16.95 -2.91 10.22
N GLU A 80 -16.54 -2.88 11.49
CA GLU A 80 -16.19 -1.64 12.19
C GLU A 80 -14.96 -0.96 11.56
N LEU A 81 -13.96 -1.74 11.15
CA LEU A 81 -12.80 -1.21 10.44
C LEU A 81 -13.16 -0.61 9.07
N PHE A 82 -14.07 -1.25 8.33
CA PHE A 82 -14.57 -0.70 7.07
C PHE A 82 -15.38 0.59 7.29
N ILE A 83 -16.27 0.62 8.29
CA ILE A 83 -17.08 1.79 8.64
C ILE A 83 -16.17 2.96 9.05
N ALA A 84 -15.26 2.75 10.00
CA ALA A 84 -14.32 3.76 10.46
C ALA A 84 -13.48 4.32 9.29
N ARG A 85 -13.09 3.46 8.35
CA ARG A 85 -12.39 3.93 7.15
C ARG A 85 -13.26 4.81 6.27
N MET A 86 -14.51 4.44 6.04
CA MET A 86 -15.45 5.25 5.25
C MET A 86 -15.70 6.62 5.90
N GLU A 87 -15.94 6.66 7.21
CA GLU A 87 -16.14 7.89 7.97
C GLU A 87 -14.90 8.80 7.91
N GLY A 88 -13.70 8.25 8.15
CA GLY A 88 -12.47 9.02 8.04
C GLY A 88 -12.20 9.53 6.62
N ASN A 89 -12.67 8.81 5.59
CA ASN A 89 -12.58 9.26 4.20
C ASN A 89 -13.56 10.41 3.92
N GLU A 90 -14.77 10.30 4.45
CA GLU A 90 -15.79 11.34 4.36
C GLU A 90 -15.31 12.64 5.03
N GLU A 91 -14.64 12.57 6.18
CA GLU A 91 -14.07 13.74 6.84
C GLU A 91 -13.03 14.47 5.97
N ILE A 92 -12.08 13.73 5.39
CA ILE A 92 -11.08 14.30 4.49
C ILE A 92 -11.76 14.92 3.27
N PHE A 93 -12.71 14.21 2.67
CA PHE A 93 -13.47 14.69 1.53
C PHE A 93 -14.23 15.99 1.86
N ALA A 94 -14.96 16.00 2.97
CA ALA A 94 -15.69 17.17 3.45
C ALA A 94 -14.76 18.35 3.67
N ARG A 95 -13.57 18.13 4.26
CA ARG A 95 -12.56 19.18 4.45
C ARG A 95 -12.07 19.74 3.13
N VAL A 96 -11.74 18.90 2.16
CA VAL A 96 -11.35 19.34 0.80
C VAL A 96 -12.44 20.19 0.14
N MET A 97 -13.72 19.86 0.36
CA MET A 97 -14.82 20.58 -0.28
C MET A 97 -15.15 21.91 0.41
N THR A 98 -15.00 21.98 1.73
CA THR A 98 -15.45 23.12 2.55
C THR A 98 -14.35 24.10 2.94
N ASP A 99 -13.11 23.64 3.10
CA ASP A 99 -11.96 24.47 3.46
C ASP A 99 -11.12 24.81 2.21
N THR A 100 -11.17 26.09 1.80
CA THR A 100 -10.50 26.57 0.59
C THR A 100 -8.97 26.57 0.74
N GLU A 101 -8.43 26.80 1.94
CA GLU A 101 -6.99 26.78 2.18
C GLU A 101 -6.48 25.34 2.10
N PHE A 102 -7.16 24.41 2.79
CA PHE A 102 -6.84 22.99 2.72
C PHE A 102 -6.91 22.47 1.28
N ARG A 103 -7.97 22.80 0.53
CA ARG A 103 -8.12 22.43 -0.87
C ARG A 103 -6.98 22.96 -1.74
N SER A 104 -6.58 24.21 -1.54
CA SER A 104 -5.53 24.84 -2.34
C SER A 104 -4.17 24.17 -2.10
N ALA A 105 -3.86 23.85 -0.85
CA ALA A 105 -2.64 23.12 -0.49
C ALA A 105 -2.62 21.70 -1.09
N ALA A 106 -3.74 20.95 -0.96
CA ALA A 106 -3.87 19.63 -1.56
C ALA A 106 -3.73 19.67 -3.09
N HIS A 107 -4.40 20.62 -3.74
CA HIS A 107 -4.31 20.83 -5.19
C HIS A 107 -2.88 21.11 -5.64
N GLU A 108 -2.17 22.05 -5.01
CA GLU A 108 -0.80 22.40 -5.40
C GLU A 108 0.14 21.19 -5.30
N HIS A 109 0.01 20.42 -4.22
CA HIS A 109 0.81 19.21 -4.02
C HIS A 109 0.50 18.15 -5.09
N LEU A 110 -0.79 17.83 -5.29
CA LEU A 110 -1.22 16.83 -6.27
C LEU A 110 -0.82 17.22 -7.70
N ALA A 111 -0.99 18.49 -8.08
CA ALA A 111 -0.64 18.97 -9.41
C ALA A 111 0.86 18.79 -9.72
N LYS A 112 1.73 19.15 -8.77
CA LYS A 112 3.18 18.97 -8.91
C LYS A 112 3.55 17.49 -9.03
N GLU A 113 2.96 16.66 -8.18
CA GLU A 113 3.28 15.23 -8.13
C GLU A 113 2.81 14.49 -9.38
N ILE A 114 1.59 14.74 -9.84
CA ILE A 114 1.04 14.18 -11.08
C ILE A 114 1.90 14.63 -12.26
N PHE A 115 2.19 15.93 -12.38
CA PHE A 115 3.00 16.45 -13.48
C PHE A 115 4.37 15.78 -13.54
N ARG A 116 5.06 15.69 -12.41
CA ARG A 116 6.38 15.07 -12.29
C ARG A 116 6.35 13.60 -12.69
N ARG A 117 5.45 12.80 -12.08
CA ARG A 117 5.37 11.35 -12.32
C ARG A 117 5.01 11.01 -13.75
N VAL A 118 4.03 11.69 -14.34
CA VAL A 118 3.63 11.44 -15.73
C VAL A 118 4.76 11.77 -16.69
N ARG A 119 5.53 12.84 -16.43
CA ARG A 119 6.71 13.20 -17.24
C ARG A 119 7.84 12.18 -17.14
N GLU A 120 8.14 11.73 -15.93
CA GLU A 120 9.16 10.70 -15.69
C GLU A 120 8.81 9.37 -16.38
N GLN A 121 7.55 8.95 -16.31
CA GLN A 121 7.06 7.75 -17.00
C GLN A 121 7.21 7.86 -18.52
N GLN A 122 6.83 8.99 -19.12
CA GLN A 122 6.96 9.22 -20.56
C GLN A 122 8.43 9.24 -21.01
N ALA A 123 9.31 9.85 -20.23
CA ALA A 123 10.74 9.85 -20.51
C ALA A 123 11.32 8.43 -20.46
N HIS A 124 10.92 7.61 -19.47
CA HIS A 124 11.37 6.22 -19.37
C HIS A 124 10.93 5.36 -20.56
N LEU A 125 9.69 5.55 -21.04
CA LEU A 125 9.15 4.87 -22.22
C LEU A 125 9.81 5.31 -23.53
N SER A 126 10.35 6.54 -23.59
CA SER A 126 11.04 7.04 -24.79
C SER A 126 12.49 6.58 -24.92
N ILE A 127 13.05 5.97 -23.87
CA ILE A 127 14.44 5.48 -23.80
C ILE A 127 14.51 3.95 -23.97
N ARG A 128 13.39 3.23 -23.83
CA ARG A 128 13.27 1.79 -24.14
C ARG A 128 12.87 1.57 -25.58
#